data_AF-A0A3P7GNY2-F1
#
_entry.id   AF-A0A3P7GNY2-F1
#
_cell.length_a   1.000
_cell.length_b   1.000
_cell.length_c   1.000
_cell.angle_alpha   90.00
_cell.angle_beta   90.00
_cell.angle_gamma   90.00
#
_symmetry.space_group_name_H-M   'P 1'
#
loop_
_entity.id
_entity.type
_entity.pdbx_description
1 polymer ?
#
loop_
_entity_poly.entity_id
_entity_poly.type
_entity_poly.pdbx_seq_one_letter_code
_entity_poly.pdbx_strand_id
1 'polypeptide(L)'
;MAFCRDARHLTPLHKAIILDQIEIAKFLIRNYPQVTNALDENKRTPLHYAAALSDGGYMYKKMRSVGADSKICDRNGRKPSYYLNNPDEIDLKAMSADREVILDEIIRSRITTSYLQSNIRQWLHDGNISKLEQLVLSGCGDLLFGHTTSNSNSNIFLNHLNAYLVITKFIQILLLIKIKIKIYNYFL
;
A
#
# COMPACT_ATOMS: atom_id res chain seq x y z
N MET A 1 -6.62 1.29 14.94
CA MET A 1 -5.63 1.24 13.83
C MET A 1 -6.00 0.19 12.76
N ALA A 2 -6.39 -1.03 13.12
CA ALA A 2 -6.62 -2.11 12.14
C ALA A 2 -8.03 -2.10 11.47
N PHE A 3 -9.04 -1.49 12.12
CA PHE A 3 -10.43 -1.39 11.63
C PHE A 3 -10.71 -0.19 10.71
N CYS A 4 -9.64 0.43 10.22
CA CYS A 4 -9.71 1.64 9.44
C CYS A 4 -10.14 1.37 8.01
N ARG A 5 -11.00 2.22 7.46
CA ARG A 5 -11.83 1.95 6.28
C ARG A 5 -11.79 3.15 5.32
N ASP A 6 -11.65 2.91 4.01
CA ASP A 6 -11.79 3.97 3.00
C ASP A 6 -13.28 4.26 2.68
N ALA A 7 -13.55 5.08 1.66
CA ALA A 7 -14.93 5.39 1.24
C ALA A 7 -15.76 4.13 0.90
N ARG A 8 -15.09 3.07 0.41
CA ARG A 8 -15.70 1.76 0.12
C ARG A 8 -15.61 0.80 1.31
N HIS A 9 -15.30 1.32 2.49
CA HIS A 9 -15.07 0.57 3.71
C HIS A 9 -13.92 -0.45 3.66
N LEU A 10 -12.95 -0.29 2.75
CA LEU A 10 -11.82 -1.20 2.60
C LEU A 10 -10.77 -0.99 3.70
N THR A 11 -10.37 -2.08 4.34
CA THR A 11 -9.27 -2.07 5.32
C THR A 11 -7.90 -2.08 4.66
N PRO A 12 -6.82 -1.77 5.41
CA PRO A 12 -5.45 -1.96 4.93
C PRO A 12 -5.19 -3.32 4.28
N LEU A 13 -5.77 -4.38 4.85
CA LEU A 13 -5.60 -5.73 4.32
C LEU A 13 -6.34 -5.92 2.99
N HIS A 14 -7.55 -5.37 2.85
CA HIS A 14 -8.23 -5.34 1.56
C HIS A 14 -7.37 -4.67 0.50
N LYS A 15 -6.84 -3.48 0.79
CA LYS A 15 -5.99 -2.75 -0.17
C LYS A 15 -4.71 -3.50 -0.49
N ALA A 16 -4.05 -4.10 0.50
CA ALA A 16 -2.85 -4.89 0.24
C ALA A 16 -3.12 -6.06 -0.71
N ILE A 17 -4.26 -6.72 -0.58
CA ILE A 17 -4.67 -7.83 -1.45
C ILE A 17 -5.06 -7.31 -2.85
N ILE A 18 -5.91 -6.28 -2.93
CA ILE A 18 -6.34 -5.69 -4.21
C ILE A 18 -5.15 -5.19 -5.05
N LEU A 19 -4.12 -4.69 -4.38
CA LEU A 19 -2.90 -4.17 -5.01
C LEU A 19 -1.81 -5.24 -5.23
N ASP A 20 -2.14 -6.51 -5.01
CA ASP A 20 -1.24 -7.66 -5.12
C ASP A 20 0.06 -7.50 -4.29
N GLN A 21 -0.03 -6.82 -3.15
CA GLN A 21 1.10 -6.59 -2.24
C GLN A 21 1.20 -7.74 -1.23
N ILE A 22 1.58 -8.92 -1.72
CA ILE A 22 1.60 -10.17 -0.95
C ILE A 22 2.37 -10.05 0.38
N GLU A 23 3.55 -9.42 0.38
CA GLU A 23 4.36 -9.27 1.60
C GLU A 23 3.71 -8.34 2.64
N ILE A 24 3.01 -7.30 2.18
CA ILE A 24 2.25 -6.40 3.05
C ILE A 24 1.02 -7.13 3.62
N ALA A 25 0.32 -7.89 2.77
CA ALA A 25 -0.81 -8.71 3.21
C ALA A 25 -0.35 -9.74 4.26
N LYS A 26 0.77 -10.43 4.04
CA LYS A 26 1.38 -11.36 5.02
C LYS A 26 1.73 -10.65 6.33
N PHE A 27 2.34 -9.47 6.26
CA PHE A 27 2.66 -8.69 7.47
C PHE A 27 1.40 -8.31 8.24
N LEU A 28 0.37 -7.79 7.55
CA LEU A 28 -0.89 -7.38 8.17
C LEU A 28 -1.62 -8.57 8.80
N ILE A 29 -1.66 -9.70 8.10
CA ILE A 29 -2.24 -10.94 8.60
C ILE A 29 -1.53 -11.41 9.87
N ARG A 30 -0.19 -11.39 9.88
CA ARG A 30 0.62 -11.86 11.01
C ARG A 30 0.47 -10.97 12.24
N ASN A 31 0.45 -9.65 12.05
CA ASN A 31 0.45 -8.68 13.16
C ASN A 31 -0.95 -8.25 13.60
N TYR A 32 -1.95 -8.36 12.71
CA TYR A 32 -3.32 -7.91 12.95
C TYR A 32 -4.36 -8.95 12.45
N PRO A 33 -4.33 -10.20 12.93
CA PRO A 33 -5.21 -11.26 12.44
C PRO A 33 -6.71 -10.92 12.58
N GLN A 34 -7.09 -10.05 13.51
CA GLN A 34 -8.48 -9.58 13.69
C GLN A 34 -9.07 -8.85 12.47
N VAL A 35 -8.24 -8.39 11.52
CA VAL A 35 -8.73 -7.70 10.30
C VAL A 35 -9.09 -8.65 9.16
N THR A 36 -8.82 -9.94 9.30
CA THR A 36 -9.04 -10.96 8.26
C THR A 36 -10.50 -11.13 7.86
N ASN A 37 -11.44 -10.78 8.76
CA ASN A 37 -12.88 -10.86 8.55
C ASN A 37 -13.56 -9.48 8.51
N ALA A 38 -12.80 -8.40 8.36
CA ALA A 38 -13.38 -7.08 8.20
C ALA A 38 -14.23 -7.03 6.93
N LEU A 39 -15.36 -6.34 6.97
CA LEU A 39 -16.29 -6.23 5.83
C LEU A 39 -16.10 -4.89 5.13
N ASP A 40 -16.15 -4.86 3.82
CA ASP A 40 -16.25 -3.61 3.06
C ASP A 40 -17.72 -3.16 2.87
N GLU A 41 -17.97 -2.20 1.98
CA GLU A 41 -19.30 -1.68 1.67
C GLU A 41 -20.22 -2.73 1.02
N ASN A 42 -19.63 -3.63 0.24
CA ASN A 42 -20.31 -4.76 -0.39
C ASN A 42 -20.38 -6.00 0.52
N LYS A 43 -20.09 -5.85 1.81
CA LYS A 43 -19.99 -6.95 2.79
C LYS A 43 -18.96 -8.03 2.41
N ARG A 44 -18.02 -7.71 1.53
CA ARG A 44 -16.91 -8.59 1.16
C ARG A 44 -15.84 -8.51 2.23
N THR A 45 -15.27 -9.66 2.56
CA THR A 45 -14.06 -9.81 3.38
C THR A 45 -12.81 -9.75 2.50
N PRO A 46 -11.61 -9.51 3.06
CA PRO A 46 -10.37 -9.60 2.28
C PRO A 46 -10.18 -10.98 1.63
N LEU A 47 -10.81 -12.04 2.17
CA LEU A 47 -10.80 -13.38 1.59
C LEU A 47 -11.57 -13.46 0.25
N HIS A 48 -12.62 -12.66 0.05
CA HIS A 48 -13.31 -12.56 -1.24
C HIS A 48 -12.37 -12.01 -2.32
N TYR A 49 -11.61 -10.98 -1.99
CA TYR A 49 -10.62 -10.39 -2.87
C TYR A 49 -9.46 -11.34 -3.15
N ALA A 50 -8.98 -12.05 -2.12
CA ALA A 50 -7.93 -13.05 -2.29
C ALA A 50 -8.34 -14.22 -3.19
N ALA A 51 -9.64 -14.54 -3.26
CA ALA A 51 -10.16 -15.55 -4.17
C ALA A 51 -10.15 -15.10 -5.64
N ALA A 52 -10.28 -13.80 -5.89
CA ALA A 52 -10.27 -13.22 -7.24
C ALA A 52 -8.84 -12.87 -7.74
N LEU A 53 -7.80 -13.11 -6.94
CA LEU A 53 -6.41 -12.89 -7.36
C LEU A 53 -5.96 -13.93 -8.38
N SER A 54 -5.14 -13.49 -9.33
CA SER A 54 -4.47 -14.35 -10.32
C SER A 54 -3.21 -15.03 -9.77
N ASP A 55 -3.23 -15.47 -8.50
CA ASP A 55 -2.09 -16.07 -7.77
C ASP A 55 -2.21 -17.59 -7.59
N GLY A 56 -3.13 -18.23 -8.32
CA GLY A 56 -3.43 -19.66 -8.18
C GLY A 56 -4.10 -20.03 -6.84
N GLY A 57 -4.70 -19.06 -6.15
CA GLY A 57 -5.34 -19.24 -4.85
C GLY A 57 -4.36 -19.34 -3.68
N TYR A 58 -3.12 -18.86 -3.85
CA TYR A 58 -2.10 -18.87 -2.80
C TYR A 58 -2.52 -18.02 -1.60
N MET A 59 -2.89 -16.76 -1.82
CA MET A 59 -3.32 -15.83 -0.79
C MET A 59 -4.62 -16.30 -0.14
N TYR A 60 -5.55 -16.85 -0.93
CA TYR A 60 -6.78 -17.45 -0.42
C TYR A 60 -6.50 -18.57 0.61
N LYS A 61 -5.61 -19.52 0.26
CA LYS A 61 -5.17 -20.59 1.17
C LYS A 61 -4.46 -20.03 2.40
N LYS A 62 -3.58 -19.04 2.22
CA LYS A 62 -2.85 -18.41 3.32
C LYS A 62 -3.79 -17.72 4.30
N MET A 63 -4.78 -16.98 3.81
CA MET A 63 -5.80 -16.36 4.64
C MET A 63 -6.65 -17.38 5.39
N ARG A 64 -7.03 -18.50 4.75
CA ARG A 64 -7.71 -19.59 5.46
C ARG A 64 -6.85 -20.19 6.58
N SER A 65 -5.54 -20.31 6.37
CA SER A 65 -4.63 -20.85 7.40
C SER A 65 -4.54 -19.99 8.67
N VAL A 66 -4.92 -18.70 8.58
CA VAL A 66 -4.95 -17.78 9.73
C VAL A 66 -6.36 -17.57 10.29
N GLY A 67 -7.32 -18.40 9.90
CA GLY A 67 -8.69 -18.35 10.43
C GLY A 67 -9.62 -17.35 9.73
N ALA A 68 -9.29 -16.89 8.51
CA ALA A 68 -10.23 -16.11 7.72
C ALA A 68 -11.50 -16.94 7.44
N ASP A 69 -12.66 -16.39 7.76
CA ASP A 69 -13.93 -17.09 7.70
C ASP A 69 -14.44 -17.16 6.25
N SER A 70 -14.36 -18.36 5.69
CA SER A 70 -14.87 -18.69 4.35
C SER A 70 -16.39 -18.81 4.26
N LYS A 71 -17.12 -18.66 5.37
CA LYS A 71 -18.59 -18.77 5.40
C LYS A 71 -19.30 -17.42 5.26
N ILE A 72 -18.60 -16.32 5.50
CA ILE A 72 -19.18 -14.97 5.37
C ILE A 72 -19.57 -14.72 3.92
N CYS A 73 -20.83 -14.36 3.68
CA CYS A 73 -21.30 -13.99 2.35
C CYS A 73 -21.23 -12.47 2.14
N ASP A 74 -20.98 -12.08 0.90
CA ASP A 74 -21.12 -10.69 0.47
C ASP A 74 -22.60 -10.27 0.30
N ARG A 75 -22.82 -9.03 -0.16
CA ARG A 75 -24.14 -8.46 -0.40
C ARG A 75 -24.97 -9.24 -1.43
N ASN A 76 -24.33 -9.97 -2.33
CA ASN A 76 -24.96 -10.80 -3.34
C ASN A 76 -25.20 -12.24 -2.84
N GLY A 77 -24.94 -12.52 -1.55
CA GLY A 77 -25.07 -13.86 -0.97
C GLY A 77 -23.95 -14.82 -1.37
N ARG A 78 -22.88 -14.32 -2.01
CA ARG A 78 -21.77 -15.14 -2.52
C ARG A 78 -20.71 -15.31 -1.43
N LYS A 79 -20.22 -16.53 -1.26
CA LYS A 79 -19.08 -16.84 -0.39
C LYS A 79 -17.76 -16.54 -1.11
N PRO A 80 -16.64 -16.37 -0.40
CA PRO A 80 -15.32 -16.16 -1.00
C PRO A 80 -14.96 -17.21 -2.06
N SER A 81 -15.30 -18.48 -1.82
CA SER A 81 -15.00 -19.57 -2.75
C SER A 81 -15.65 -19.45 -4.12
N TYR A 82 -16.76 -18.71 -4.24
CA TYR A 82 -17.42 -18.46 -5.52
C TYR A 82 -16.48 -17.74 -6.50
N TYR A 83 -15.69 -16.80 -5.98
CA TYR A 83 -14.79 -15.96 -6.75
C TYR A 83 -13.50 -16.68 -7.20
N LEU A 84 -13.20 -17.87 -6.66
CA LEU A 84 -12.12 -18.73 -7.19
C LEU A 84 -12.40 -19.19 -8.63
N ASN A 85 -13.68 -19.39 -8.94
CA ASN A 85 -14.13 -19.84 -10.26
C ASN A 85 -14.71 -18.69 -11.11
N ASN A 86 -14.95 -17.54 -10.49
CA ASN A 86 -15.55 -16.35 -11.12
C ASN A 86 -14.75 -15.09 -10.72
N PRO A 87 -13.44 -15.02 -10.99
CA PRO A 87 -12.62 -13.89 -10.55
C PRO A 87 -13.04 -12.56 -11.19
N ASP A 88 -13.60 -12.60 -12.41
CA ASP A 88 -14.01 -11.41 -13.17
C ASP A 88 -15.19 -10.64 -12.54
N GLU A 89 -15.93 -11.25 -11.60
CA GLU A 89 -17.01 -10.62 -10.84
C GLU A 89 -16.51 -9.64 -9.75
N ILE A 90 -15.19 -9.60 -9.52
CA ILE A 90 -14.52 -8.56 -8.74
C ILE A 90 -13.53 -7.85 -9.65
N ASP A 91 -13.87 -6.63 -10.05
CA ASP A 91 -12.96 -5.81 -10.85
C ASP A 91 -11.83 -5.22 -9.98
N LEU A 92 -10.81 -6.05 -9.71
CA LEU A 92 -9.61 -5.65 -8.97
C LEU A 92 -8.85 -4.52 -9.66
N LYS A 93 -8.93 -4.43 -11.00
CA LYS A 93 -8.24 -3.40 -11.80
C LYS A 93 -8.89 -2.04 -11.63
N ALA A 94 -10.22 -1.95 -11.71
CA ALA A 94 -10.91 -0.71 -11.38
C ALA A 94 -10.65 -0.29 -9.92
N MET A 95 -10.56 -1.26 -9.01
CA MET A 95 -10.25 -0.95 -7.61
C MET A 95 -8.83 -0.45 -7.37
N SER A 96 -7.86 -0.86 -8.20
CA SER A 96 -6.46 -0.43 -8.13
C SER A 96 -6.22 0.87 -8.92
N ALA A 97 -7.01 1.18 -9.95
CA ALA A 97 -6.91 2.43 -10.72
C ALA A 97 -7.07 3.68 -9.84
N ASP A 98 -7.89 3.63 -8.78
CA ASP A 98 -7.99 4.71 -7.78
C ASP A 98 -6.61 5.08 -7.18
N ARG A 99 -5.69 4.11 -7.06
CA ARG A 99 -4.31 4.37 -6.62
C ARG A 99 -3.55 5.14 -7.68
N GLU A 100 -3.63 4.74 -8.94
CA GLU A 100 -2.85 5.36 -10.02
C GLU A 100 -3.24 6.83 -10.17
N VAL A 101 -4.54 7.12 -10.15
CA VAL A 101 -5.07 8.50 -10.16
C VAL A 101 -4.58 9.31 -8.96
N ILE A 102 -4.63 8.74 -7.75
CA ILE A 102 -4.16 9.42 -6.52
C ILE A 102 -2.64 9.60 -6.53
N LEU A 103 -1.87 8.61 -7.01
CA LEU A 103 -0.41 8.72 -7.10
C LEU A 103 -0.04 9.79 -8.11
N ASP A 104 -0.66 9.81 -9.30
CA ASP A 104 -0.44 10.84 -10.31
C ASP A 104 -0.80 12.23 -9.79
N GLU A 105 -1.91 12.37 -9.06
CA GLU A 105 -2.34 13.64 -8.47
C GLU A 105 -1.39 14.09 -7.34
N ILE A 106 -0.92 13.18 -6.49
CA ILE A 106 0.07 13.49 -5.44
C ILE A 106 1.42 13.88 -6.07
N ILE A 107 1.85 13.19 -7.12
CA ILE A 107 3.09 13.48 -7.86
C ILE A 107 2.98 14.84 -8.57
N ARG A 108 1.84 15.16 -9.19
CA ARG A 108 1.60 16.46 -9.84
C ARG A 108 1.49 17.64 -8.86
N SER A 109 0.81 17.44 -7.73
CA SER A 109 0.44 18.54 -6.82
C SER A 109 1.57 19.00 -5.89
N ARG A 110 2.58 18.17 -5.61
CA ARG A 110 3.62 18.48 -4.60
C ARG A 110 4.96 18.95 -5.17
N ILE A 111 4.94 20.04 -5.94
CA ILE A 111 6.08 20.92 -6.25
C ILE A 111 6.75 20.56 -7.59
N THR A 112 6.81 21.57 -8.47
CA THR A 112 7.51 21.56 -9.77
C THR A 112 8.82 20.78 -9.69
N THR A 113 8.94 19.73 -10.50
CA THR A 113 10.06 18.79 -10.49
C THR A 113 11.43 19.48 -10.48
N SER A 114 11.57 20.65 -11.11
CA SER A 114 12.82 21.43 -11.15
C SER A 114 13.31 21.93 -9.77
N TYR A 115 12.42 22.45 -8.92
CA TYR A 115 12.80 22.96 -7.59
C TYR A 115 13.24 21.81 -6.68
N LEU A 116 12.50 20.71 -6.69
CA LEU A 116 12.83 19.53 -5.89
C LEU A 116 14.14 18.89 -6.36
N GLN A 117 14.34 18.76 -7.67
CA GLN A 117 15.61 18.25 -8.24
C GLN A 117 16.82 19.11 -7.85
N SER A 118 16.66 20.44 -7.85
CA SER A 118 17.72 21.36 -7.43
C SER A 118 18.09 21.17 -5.95
N ASN A 119 17.07 21.05 -5.07
CA ASN A 119 17.28 20.79 -3.65
C ASN A 119 17.88 19.41 -3.39
N ILE A 120 17.48 18.38 -4.13
CA ILE A 120 18.05 17.03 -4.01
C ILE A 120 19.55 17.06 -4.29
N ARG A 121 19.97 17.72 -5.38
CA ARG A 121 21.39 17.89 -5.70
C ARG A 121 22.14 18.60 -4.59
N GLN A 122 21.56 19.67 -4.04
CA GLN A 122 22.15 20.41 -2.92
C GLN A 122 22.28 19.52 -1.67
N TRP A 123 21.24 18.76 -1.31
CA TRP A 123 21.27 17.87 -0.14
C TRP A 123 22.27 16.72 -0.30
N LEU A 124 22.42 16.19 -1.51
CA LEU A 124 23.41 15.16 -1.82
C LEU A 124 24.84 15.68 -1.76
N HIS A 125 25.06 16.93 -2.19
CA HIS A 125 26.35 17.60 -2.08
C HIS A 125 26.69 17.87 -0.61
N ASP A 126 25.73 18.42 0.14
CA ASP A 126 25.91 18.83 1.54
C ASP A 126 25.95 17.65 2.51
N GLY A 127 25.64 16.43 2.06
CA GLY A 127 25.57 15.27 2.95
C GLY A 127 24.36 15.31 3.89
N ASN A 128 23.28 16.00 3.51
CA ASN A 128 22.11 16.21 4.35
C ASN A 128 21.19 14.97 4.37
N ILE A 129 21.65 13.92 5.06
CA ILE A 129 20.97 12.64 5.14
C ILE A 129 19.57 12.79 5.70
N SER A 130 19.35 13.66 6.69
CA SER A 130 18.01 13.86 7.27
C SER A 130 16.98 14.35 6.26
N LYS A 131 17.36 15.23 5.33
CA LYS A 131 16.47 15.67 4.24
C LYS A 131 16.25 14.59 3.20
N LEU A 132 17.29 13.80 2.89
CA LEU A 132 17.18 12.66 1.97
C LEU A 132 16.29 11.55 2.55
N GLU A 133 16.43 11.23 3.83
CA GLU A 133 15.54 10.33 4.57
C GLU A 133 14.10 10.84 4.56
N GLN A 134 13.88 12.13 4.83
CA GLN A 134 12.56 12.74 4.71
C GLN A 134 11.99 12.59 3.30
N LEU A 135 12.80 12.76 2.26
CA LEU A 135 12.39 12.56 0.87
C LEU A 135 11.98 11.10 0.61
N VAL A 136 12.78 10.12 1.05
CA VAL A 136 12.46 8.70 0.90
C VAL A 136 11.18 8.35 1.69
N LEU A 137 11.04 8.83 2.93
CA LEU A 137 9.83 8.65 3.75
C LEU A 137 8.60 9.32 3.13
N SER A 138 8.78 10.41 2.38
CA SER A 138 7.70 11.07 1.62
C SER A 138 7.31 10.31 0.36
N GLY A 139 8.01 9.23 -0.01
CA GLY A 139 7.78 8.40 -1.21
C GLY A 139 8.44 8.89 -2.46
N CYS A 140 9.17 9.99 -2.37
CA CYS A 140 9.88 10.58 -3.49
C CYS A 140 11.33 10.03 -3.57
N GLY A 141 11.64 8.93 -2.87
CA GLY A 141 12.97 8.34 -2.86
C GLY A 141 13.42 7.84 -4.24
N ASP A 142 12.47 7.51 -5.13
CA ASP A 142 12.78 7.14 -6.51
C ASP A 142 13.47 8.27 -7.28
N LEU A 143 13.30 9.54 -6.87
CA LEU A 143 14.00 10.69 -7.45
C LEU A 143 15.51 10.68 -7.19
N LEU A 144 15.99 9.88 -6.24
CA LEU A 144 17.41 9.71 -5.95
C LEU A 144 18.09 8.70 -6.88
N PHE A 145 17.33 7.91 -7.66
CA PHE A 145 17.93 7.01 -8.64
C PHE A 145 18.72 7.79 -9.70
N GLY A 146 19.87 7.23 -10.08
CA GLY A 146 20.77 7.82 -11.07
C GLY A 146 21.61 9.00 -10.57
N HIS A 147 21.36 9.50 -9.36
CA HIS A 147 22.21 10.52 -8.76
C HIS A 147 23.50 9.89 -8.24
N THR A 148 24.62 10.58 -8.47
CA THR A 148 25.92 10.26 -7.87
C THR A 148 26.41 11.51 -7.13
N THR A 149 27.23 11.30 -6.10
CA THR A 149 27.75 12.39 -5.27
C THR A 149 29.16 12.06 -4.81
N SER A 150 30.00 13.09 -4.68
CA SER A 150 31.33 12.99 -4.08
C SER A 150 31.28 12.94 -2.55
N ASN A 151 30.13 13.25 -1.95
CA ASN A 151 29.96 13.22 -0.50
C ASN A 151 29.84 11.78 0.01
N SER A 152 30.77 11.37 0.87
CA SER A 152 30.84 10.00 1.40
C SER A 152 29.55 9.56 2.11
N ASN A 153 28.94 10.43 2.93
CA ASN A 153 27.73 10.08 3.69
C ASN A 153 26.53 9.85 2.77
N SER A 154 26.33 10.75 1.80
CA SER A 154 25.26 10.59 0.82
C SER A 154 25.49 9.40 -0.10
N ASN A 155 26.73 9.10 -0.47
CA ASN A 155 27.06 7.92 -1.26
C ASN A 155 26.74 6.62 -0.51
N ILE A 156 27.06 6.55 0.79
CA ILE A 156 26.64 5.41 1.65
C ILE A 156 25.11 5.29 1.68
N PHE A 157 24.40 6.41 1.89
CA PHE A 157 22.95 6.42 1.88
C PHE A 157 22.35 5.92 0.55
N LEU A 158 22.91 6.36 -0.59
CA LEU A 158 22.49 5.90 -1.92
C LEU A 158 22.75 4.41 -2.14
N ASN A 159 23.86 3.86 -1.63
CA ASN A 159 24.11 2.42 -1.68
C ASN A 159 23.08 1.60 -0.89
N HIS A 160 22.58 2.17 0.21
CA HIS A 160 21.50 1.57 0.99
C HIS A 160 20.09 1.95 0.50
N LEU A 161 19.96 2.79 -0.51
CA LEU A 161 18.68 3.33 -0.98
C LEU A 161 17.69 2.23 -1.32
N ASN A 162 18.13 1.15 -1.98
CA ASN A 162 17.22 0.06 -2.33
C ASN A 162 16.62 -0.61 -1.09
N ALA A 163 17.40 -0.80 -0.03
CA ALA A 163 16.90 -1.33 1.24
C ALA A 163 15.92 -0.34 1.90
N TYR A 164 16.25 0.95 1.88
CA TYR A 164 15.35 2.01 2.38
C TYR A 164 14.05 2.10 1.58
N LEU A 165 14.07 1.97 0.25
CA LEU A 165 12.88 2.05 -0.61
C LEU A 165 11.90 0.90 -0.35
N VAL A 166 12.41 -0.30 -0.11
CA VAL A 166 11.56 -1.44 0.28
C VAL A 166 10.86 -1.16 1.62
N ILE A 167 11.59 -0.61 2.61
CA ILE A 167 11.05 -0.27 3.94
C ILE A 167 10.12 0.95 3.90
N THR A 168 10.43 1.96 3.09
CA THR A 168 9.65 3.20 3.03
C THR A 168 8.37 3.03 2.22
N LYS A 169 8.36 2.24 1.14
CA LYS A 169 7.09 1.83 0.49
C LYS A 169 6.14 1.19 1.51
N PHE A 170 6.69 0.39 2.41
CA PHE A 170 5.95 -0.23 3.51
C PHE A 170 5.44 0.79 4.55
N ILE A 171 6.28 1.72 5.02
CA ILE A 171 5.87 2.79 5.96
C ILE A 171 4.89 3.78 5.32
N GLN A 172 5.06 4.14 4.06
CA GLN A 172 4.17 5.03 3.33
C GLN A 172 2.79 4.45 3.17
N ILE A 173 2.68 3.15 2.87
CA ILE A 173 1.38 2.48 2.83
C ILE A 173 0.72 2.60 4.20
N LEU A 174 1.46 2.35 5.30
CA LEU A 174 0.95 2.56 6.66
C LEU A 174 0.60 4.02 6.97
N LEU A 175 1.37 5.01 6.48
CA LEU A 175 1.12 6.44 6.68
C LEU A 175 -0.06 6.95 5.86
N LEU A 176 -0.18 6.57 4.58
CA LEU A 176 -1.34 6.87 3.74
C LEU A 176 -2.60 6.28 4.35
N ILE A 177 -2.51 5.07 4.89
CA ILE A 177 -3.57 4.47 5.71
C ILE A 177 -3.87 5.40 6.90
N LYS A 178 -2.88 5.75 7.74
CA LYS A 178 -3.06 6.66 8.91
C LYS A 178 -3.64 8.03 8.56
N ILE A 179 -3.22 8.65 7.45
CA ILE A 179 -3.67 9.98 7.03
C ILE A 179 -5.11 9.92 6.54
N LYS A 180 -5.48 8.94 5.69
CA LYS A 180 -6.88 8.77 5.29
C LYS A 180 -7.80 8.52 6.48
N ILE A 181 -7.33 7.77 7.48
CA ILE A 181 -8.05 7.58 8.75
C ILE A 181 -8.28 8.89 9.49
N LYS A 182 -7.24 9.71 9.62
CA LYS A 182 -7.32 10.98 10.36
C LYS A 182 -8.26 11.97 9.71
N ILE A 183 -8.18 12.09 8.38
CA ILE A 183 -9.08 12.95 7.60
C ILE A 183 -10.52 12.48 7.76
N TYR A 184 -10.80 11.18 7.63
CA TYR A 184 -12.15 10.66 7.75
C TYR A 184 -12.78 10.86 9.14
N ASN A 185 -12.01 10.71 10.23
CA ASN A 185 -12.51 11.00 11.59
C ASN A 185 -12.72 12.49 11.87
N TYR A 186 -12.22 13.39 11.01
CA TYR A 186 -12.46 14.83 11.17
C TYR A 186 -13.75 15.29 10.48
N PHE A 187 -14.29 14.47 9.56
CA PHE A 187 -15.53 14.76 8.82
C PHE A 187 -16.76 13.98 9.33
N LEU A 188 -16.66 13.33 10.49
CA LEU A 188 -17.75 12.72 11.26
C LEU A 188 -17.85 13.40 12.63
#